data_AF-A0A524HQX7-F1
#
_entry.id   AF-A0A524HQX7-F1
#
_cell.length_a   1.000
_cell.length_b   1.000
_cell.length_c   1.000
_cell.angle_alpha   90.00
_cell.angle_beta   90.00
_cell.angle_gamma   90.00
#
_symmetry.space_group_name_H-M   'P 1'
#
loop_
_entity.id
_entity.type
_entity.pdbx_description
1 polymer ?
#
loop_
_entity_poly.entity_id
_entity_poly.type
_entity_poly.pdbx_seq_one_letter_code
_entity_poly.pdbx_strand_id
1 'polypeptide(L)'
;MTILPLSVPIVSNITADTTSAPDAIRDLLVAQVTGRVRWVESVAKFRSLGVERTVEIGGNKVLTGMVKRIDKELETVSIDSPADIETFAKTL
;
A
#
# COMPACT_ATOMS: atom_id res chain seq x y z
N MET A 1 -4.82 -17.30 -16.82
CA MET A 1 -4.52 -15.90 -16.45
C MET A 1 -3.16 -15.86 -15.76
N THR A 2 -2.16 -15.29 -16.41
CA THR A 2 -0.77 -15.23 -15.93
C THR A 2 -0.54 -13.94 -15.14
N ILE A 3 0.10 -14.04 -13.98
CA ILE A 3 0.58 -12.87 -13.22
C ILE A 3 2.03 -12.64 -13.65
N LEU A 4 2.35 -11.43 -14.08
CA LEU A 4 3.71 -11.06 -14.50
C LEU A 4 4.58 -10.75 -13.26
N PRO A 5 5.92 -10.85 -13.37
CA PRO A 5 6.83 -10.41 -12.32
C PRO A 5 6.57 -8.95 -11.94
N LEU A 6 6.55 -8.65 -10.65
CA LEU A 6 6.35 -7.29 -10.15
C LEU A 6 7.66 -6.50 -10.15
N SER A 7 7.60 -5.22 -10.55
CA SER A 7 8.74 -4.30 -10.47
C SER A 7 9.08 -3.88 -9.04
N VAL A 8 8.11 -4.00 -8.11
CA VAL A 8 8.26 -3.70 -6.68
C VAL A 8 7.49 -4.73 -5.85
N PRO A 9 7.96 -5.07 -4.64
CA PRO A 9 7.21 -5.94 -3.75
C PRO A 9 5.89 -5.30 -3.30
N ILE A 10 4.90 -6.12 -2.97
CA ILE A 10 3.66 -5.67 -2.34
C ILE A 10 3.58 -6.16 -0.90
N VAL A 11 2.93 -5.40 -0.02
CA VAL A 11 2.54 -5.88 1.31
C VAL A 11 1.14 -6.50 1.20
N SER A 12 1.02 -7.80 1.45
CA SER A 12 -0.26 -8.51 1.30
C SER A 12 -1.20 -8.26 2.48
N ASN A 13 -2.49 -8.08 2.18
CA ASN A 13 -3.54 -7.95 3.19
C ASN A 13 -3.69 -9.17 4.11
N ILE A 14 -3.24 -10.36 3.68
CA ILE A 14 -3.38 -11.61 4.44
C ILE A 14 -2.18 -11.86 5.37
N THR A 15 -0.97 -11.54 4.92
CA THR A 15 0.25 -11.80 5.70
C THR A 15 0.76 -10.57 6.43
N ALA A 16 0.36 -9.36 6.00
CA ALA A 16 0.99 -8.10 6.41
C ALA A 16 2.52 -8.09 6.19
N ASP A 17 2.98 -8.84 5.18
CA ASP A 17 4.40 -8.94 4.83
C ASP A 17 4.59 -8.82 3.31
N THR A 18 5.85 -8.59 2.91
CA THR A 18 6.23 -8.38 1.52
C THR A 18 6.16 -9.67 0.71
N THR A 19 5.71 -9.58 -0.53
CA THR A 19 5.78 -10.65 -1.52
C THR A 19 5.98 -10.09 -2.92
N SER A 20 6.72 -10.81 -3.75
CA SER A 20 6.92 -10.51 -5.18
C SER A 20 6.71 -11.73 -6.07
N ALA A 21 6.49 -12.92 -5.49
CA ALA A 21 6.39 -14.17 -6.24
C ALA A 21 4.98 -14.30 -6.85
N PRO A 22 4.85 -14.42 -8.19
CA PRO A 22 3.54 -14.48 -8.86
C PRO A 22 2.60 -15.57 -8.32
N ASP A 23 3.13 -16.76 -8.03
CA ASP A 23 2.32 -17.87 -7.51
C ASP A 23 1.84 -17.59 -6.08
N ALA A 24 2.71 -17.06 -5.21
CA ALA A 24 2.31 -16.66 -3.86
C ALA A 24 1.26 -15.53 -3.91
N ILE A 25 1.39 -14.57 -4.82
CA ILE A 25 0.42 -13.49 -5.00
C ILE A 25 -0.95 -14.06 -5.39
N ARG A 26 -0.98 -15.04 -6.30
CA ARG A 26 -2.23 -15.71 -6.70
C ARG A 26 -2.94 -16.31 -5.50
N ASP A 27 -2.22 -17.09 -4.69
CA ASP A 27 -2.79 -17.76 -3.53
C ASP A 27 -3.27 -16.75 -2.47
N LEU A 28 -2.50 -15.68 -2.26
CA LEU A 28 -2.87 -14.61 -1.33
C LEU A 28 -4.10 -13.83 -1.78
N LEU A 29 -4.26 -13.58 -3.09
CA LEU A 29 -5.45 -12.94 -3.64
C LEU A 29 -6.70 -13.81 -3.46
N VAL A 30 -6.58 -15.13 -3.65
CA VAL A 30 -7.68 -16.07 -3.37
C VAL A 30 -8.04 -16.05 -1.89
N ALA A 31 -7.05 -16.17 -1.01
CA ALA A 31 -7.25 -16.15 0.44
C ALA A 31 -7.87 -14.83 0.92
N GLN A 32 -7.55 -13.70 0.26
CA GLN A 32 -8.08 -12.38 0.60
C GLN A 32 -9.60 -12.29 0.47
N VAL A 33 -10.23 -13.05 -0.43
CA VAL A 33 -11.68 -12.97 -0.67
C VAL A 33 -12.49 -13.23 0.60
N THR A 34 -12.04 -14.14 1.45
CA THR A 34 -12.70 -14.50 2.73
C THR A 34 -11.86 -14.18 3.96
N GLY A 35 -10.63 -13.69 3.76
CA GLY A 35 -9.68 -13.42 4.82
C GLY A 35 -9.80 -12.02 5.40
N ARG A 36 -9.28 -11.84 6.62
CA ARG A 36 -9.20 -10.52 7.26
C ARG A 36 -8.19 -9.63 6.53
N VAL A 37 -8.54 -8.36 6.34
CA VAL A 37 -7.59 -7.34 5.87
C VAL A 37 -6.75 -6.86 7.05
N ARG A 38 -5.45 -7.18 7.03
CA ARG A 38 -4.49 -6.84 8.09
C ARG A 38 -3.89 -5.45 7.91
N TRP A 39 -4.74 -4.44 7.79
CA TRP A 39 -4.31 -3.08 7.43
C TRP A 39 -3.39 -2.43 8.47
N VAL A 40 -3.75 -2.50 9.75
CA VAL A 40 -2.95 -1.93 10.85
C VAL A 40 -1.54 -2.54 10.89
N GLU A 41 -1.45 -3.86 10.75
CA GLU A 41 -0.18 -4.59 10.74
C GLU A 41 0.65 -4.24 9.49
N SER A 42 -0.01 -4.04 8.35
CA SER A 42 0.66 -3.66 7.09
C SER A 42 1.28 -2.26 7.17
N VAL A 43 0.55 -1.28 7.73
CA VAL A 43 1.08 0.08 7.93
C VAL A 43 2.21 0.07 8.96
N ALA A 44 2.09 -0.69 10.06
CA ALA A 44 3.17 -0.82 11.05
C ALA A 44 4.46 -1.43 10.44
N LYS A 45 4.34 -2.31 9.43
CA LYS A 45 5.48 -2.88 8.71
C LYS A 45 6.27 -1.82 7.93
N PHE A 46 5.64 -0.76 7.45
CA PHE A 46 6.27 0.24 6.57
C PHE A 46 7.56 0.84 7.16
N ARG A 47 7.58 1.14 8.45
CA ARG A 47 8.79 1.67 9.13
C ARG A 47 9.95 0.67 9.09
N SER A 48 9.68 -0.62 9.29
CA SER A 48 10.70 -1.68 9.18
C SER A 48 11.24 -1.85 7.76
N LEU A 49 10.49 -1.37 6.76
CA LEU A 49 10.90 -1.34 5.35
C LEU A 49 11.57 -0.01 4.95
N GLY A 50 11.80 0.91 5.90
CA GLY A 50 12.39 2.22 5.64
C GLY A 50 11.47 3.22 4.94
N VAL A 51 10.15 2.98 4.95
CA VAL A 51 9.18 3.91 4.36
C VAL A 51 8.99 5.11 5.28
N GLU A 52 9.12 6.30 4.70
CA GLU A 52 8.94 7.59 5.38
C GLU A 52 7.73 8.36 4.87
N ARG A 53 7.33 8.10 3.62
CA ARG A 53 6.22 8.76 2.93
C ARG A 53 5.31 7.73 2.29
N THR A 54 4.00 7.93 2.46
CA THR A 54 2.94 7.17 1.79
C THR A 54 2.17 8.08 0.84
N VAL A 55 1.71 7.50 -0.27
CA VAL A 55 0.93 8.21 -1.29
C VAL A 55 -0.33 7.40 -1.56
N GLU A 56 -1.48 7.97 -1.23
CA GLU A 56 -2.79 7.43 -1.58
C GLU A 56 -3.18 7.90 -2.98
N ILE A 57 -3.53 6.96 -3.85
CA ILE A 57 -3.92 7.23 -5.23
C ILE A 57 -5.42 6.93 -5.36
N GLY A 58 -6.23 7.98 -5.53
CA GLY A 58 -7.68 7.94 -5.48
C GLY A 58 -8.24 7.73 -4.08
N GLY A 59 -9.56 7.63 -3.95
CA GLY A 59 -10.19 7.20 -2.69
C GLY A 59 -10.48 8.30 -1.65
N ASN A 60 -10.42 9.59 -2.03
CA ASN A 60 -10.88 10.71 -1.20
C ASN A 60 -10.26 10.74 0.21
N LYS A 61 -8.96 10.45 0.33
CA LYS A 61 -8.17 10.58 1.58
C LYS A 61 -8.52 9.58 2.69
N VAL A 62 -9.23 8.49 2.39
CA VAL A 62 -9.64 7.51 3.41
C VAL A 62 -8.42 6.79 3.99
N LEU A 63 -7.54 6.26 3.15
CA LEU A 63 -6.35 5.53 3.59
C LEU A 63 -5.35 6.47 4.25
N THR A 64 -5.18 7.69 3.74
CA THR A 64 -4.40 8.77 4.36
C THR A 64 -4.86 9.00 5.79
N GLY A 65 -6.17 9.10 6.01
CA GLY A 65 -6.75 9.24 7.34
C GLY A 65 -6.51 8.01 8.23
N MET A 66 -6.53 6.79 7.68
CA MET A 66 -6.23 5.57 8.43
C MET A 66 -4.75 5.49 8.82
N VAL A 67 -3.83 5.78 7.88
CA VAL A 67 -2.38 5.79 8.12
C VAL A 67 -2.05 6.75 9.26
N LYS A 68 -2.54 8.00 9.22
CA LYS A 68 -2.32 8.98 10.29
C LYS A 68 -2.79 8.54 11.68
N ARG A 69 -3.79 7.65 11.76
CA ARG A 69 -4.27 7.09 13.03
C ARG A 69 -3.40 5.95 13.55
N ILE A 70 -2.74 5.22 12.65
CA ILE A 70 -1.86 4.09 12.96
C ILE A 70 -0.44 4.58 13.25
N ASP A 71 0.09 5.45 12.40
CA ASP A 71 1.43 6.02 12.49
C ASP A 71 1.37 7.51 12.15
N LYS A 72 1.68 8.36 13.13
CA LYS A 72 1.64 9.82 13.00
C LYS A 72 2.94 10.41 12.42
N GLU A 73 4.01 9.62 12.39
CA GLU A 73 5.31 10.06 11.89
C GLU A 73 5.44 9.86 10.38
N LEU A 74 4.63 8.97 9.79
CA LEU A 74 4.58 8.81 8.34
C LEU A 74 4.03 10.07 7.67
N GLU A 75 4.80 10.59 6.72
CA GLU A 75 4.29 11.59 5.79
C GLU A 75 3.23 10.93 4.88
N THR A 76 2.15 11.64 4.62
CA THR A 76 1.04 11.13 3.79
C THR A 76 0.66 12.16 2.74
N VAL A 77 0.55 11.72 1.49
CA VAL A 77 0.05 12.51 0.36
C VAL A 77 -1.17 11.80 -0.23
N SER A 78 -2.16 12.54 -0.70
CA SER A 78 -3.30 12.00 -1.46
C SER A 78 -3.36 12.63 -2.83
N ILE A 79 -3.61 11.82 -3.85
CA ILE A 79 -3.73 12.22 -5.25
C ILE A 79 -5.13 11.85 -5.72
N ASP A 80 -6.02 12.84 -5.86
CA ASP A 80 -7.42 12.63 -6.22
C ASP A 80 -7.80 13.30 -7.56
N SER A 81 -6.89 14.09 -8.14
CA SER A 81 -7.09 14.80 -9.41
C SER A 81 -5.82 14.81 -10.29
N PRO A 82 -5.95 15.08 -11.60
CA PRO A 82 -4.79 15.24 -12.48
C PRO A 82 -3.81 16.34 -12.02
N ALA A 83 -4.31 17.44 -11.46
CA ALA A 83 -3.47 18.51 -10.94
C ALA A 83 -2.63 18.06 -9.73
N ASP A 84 -3.15 17.14 -8.91
CA ASP A 84 -2.39 16.55 -7.80
C ASP A 84 -1.23 15.69 -8.33
N ILE A 85 -1.42 14.98 -9.44
CA ILE A 85 -0.36 14.19 -10.09
C ILE A 85 0.79 15.11 -10.52
N GLU A 86 0.49 16.21 -11.22
CA GLU A 86 1.50 17.17 -11.65
C GLU A 86 2.25 17.81 -10.48
N THR A 87 1.52 18.08 -9.38
CA THR A 87 2.10 18.64 -8.17
C THR A 87 3.00 17.63 -7.48
N PHE A 88 2.56 16.39 -7.32
CA PHE A 88 3.33 15.32 -6.69
C PHE A 88 4.58 14.97 -7.50
N ALA A 89 4.50 14.93 -8.83
CA ALA A 89 5.63 14.61 -9.70
C ALA A 89 6.81 15.58 -9.56
N LYS A 90 6.57 16.83 -9.13
CA LYS A 90 7.62 17.82 -8.83
C LYS A 90 8.33 17.58 -7.49
N THR A 91 7.85 16.64 -6.68
CA THR A 91 8.39 16.31 -5.34
C THR A 91 9.19 15.01 -5.31
N LEU A 92 9.23 14.28 -6.43
CA LEU A 92 10.06 13.10 -6.66
C LEU A 92 11.48 13.51 -7.09
#